data_AF-A0A9X7IME5-F1
#
_entry.id   AF-A0A9X7IME5-F1
#
_cell.length_a   1.000
_cell.length_b   1.000
_cell.length_c   1.000
_cell.angle_alpha   90.00
_cell.angle_beta   90.00
_cell.angle_gamma   90.00
#
_symmetry.space_group_name_H-M   'P 1'
#
loop_
_entity.id
_entity.type
_entity.pdbx_description
1 polymer ?
#
loop_
_entity_poly.entity_id
_entity_poly.type
_entity_poly.pdbx_seq_one_letter_code
_entity_poly.pdbx_strand_id
1 'polypeptide(L)' 'MILRPADRAWLAVAAGVLAWDVACPAGQTLSAGAARYHQQRPWLTRGVVLYLAAHLLGVWPSRGDPLNYLTYWKRPRP' A
#
# COMPACT_ATOMS: atom_id res chain seq x y z
N MET A 1 -10.86 -22.81 6.02
CA MET A 1 -10.71 -22.09 4.74
C MET A 1 -9.24 -21.78 4.57
N ILE A 2 -8.60 -22.20 3.47
CA ILE A 2 -7.17 -21.90 3.23
C ILE A 2 -7.07 -20.46 2.70
N LEU A 3 -6.27 -19.62 3.37
CA LEU A 3 -6.04 -18.24 2.93
C LEU A 3 -5.28 -18.21 1.62
N ARG A 4 -5.77 -17.43 0.65
CA ARG A 4 -5.05 -17.22 -0.61
C ARG A 4 -3.87 -16.28 -0.38
N PRO A 5 -2.85 -16.28 -1.27
CA PRO A 5 -1.71 -15.36 -1.15
C PRO A 5 -2.10 -13.89 -1.00
N ALA A 6 -3.15 -13.43 -1.70
CA ALA A 6 -3.66 -12.06 -1.59
C ALA A 6 -4.24 -11.77 -0.19
N ASP A 7 -4.96 -12.72 0.40
CA ASP A 7 -5.52 -12.57 1.75
C ASP A 7 -4.38 -12.48 2.79
N ARG A 8 -3.31 -13.27 2.60
CA ARG A 8 -2.08 -13.19 3.43
C ARG A 8 -1.37 -11.86 3.27
N ALA A 9 -1.34 -11.29 2.07
CA ALA A 9 -0.72 -9.98 1.83
C ALA A 9 -1.45 -8.87 2.59
N TRP A 10 -2.79 -8.87 2.58
CA TRP A 10 -3.59 -7.94 3.38
C TRP A 10 -3.32 -8.08 4.89
N LEU A 11 -3.26 -9.32 5.38
CA LEU A 11 -2.91 -9.56 6.79
C LEU A 11 -1.51 -9.07 7.14
N ALA A 12 -0.53 -9.23 6.24
CA ALA A 12 0.82 -8.73 6.46
C ALA A 12 0.87 -7.19 6.54
N VAL A 13 0.10 -6.49 5.69
CA VAL A 13 -0.03 -5.01 5.77
C VAL A 13 -0.61 -4.60 7.12
N ALA A 14 -1.73 -5.21 7.53
CA ALA A 14 -2.37 -4.89 8.81
C ALA A 14 -1.45 -5.20 10.01
N ALA A 15 -0.76 -6.35 9.98
CA ALA A 15 0.18 -6.74 11.02
C ALA A 15 1.36 -5.78 11.13
N GLY A 16 1.90 -5.31 10.00
CA GLY A 16 3.00 -4.33 9.98
C GLY A 16 2.58 -2.99 10.60
N VAL A 17 1.38 -2.51 10.26
CA VAL A 17 0.82 -1.29 10.89
C VAL A 17 0.70 -1.47 12.40
N LEU A 18 0.04 -2.55 12.84
CA LEU A 18 -0.18 -2.82 14.26
C LEU A 18 1.13 -2.99 15.04
N ALA A 19 2.09 -3.74 14.49
CA ALA A 19 3.34 -4.00 15.19
C ALA A 19 4.14 -2.71 15.42
N TRP A 20 4.15 -1.77 14.48
CA TRP A 20 4.88 -0.51 14.63
C TRP A 20 4.12 0.48 15.50
N ASP A 21 2.79 0.50 15.42
CA ASP A 21 1.98 1.38 16.26
C ASP A 21 1.97 0.94 17.73
N VAL A 22 2.13 -0.35 18.04
CA VAL A 22 2.21 -0.87 19.41
C VAL A 22 3.63 -0.83 19.97
N ALA A 23 4.65 -1.11 19.16
CA ALA A 23 6.03 -1.22 19.63
C ALA A 23 6.77 0.14 19.74
N CYS A 24 6.39 1.14 18.94
CA CYS A 24 7.08 2.42 18.93
C CYS A 24 6.54 3.38 20.00
N PRO A 25 7.40 4.27 20.55
CA PRO A 25 6.96 5.36 21.42
C PRO A 25 5.96 6.29 20.72
N ALA A 26 5.15 6.99 21.53
CA ALA A 26 4.21 8.00 21.02
C ALA A 26 4.92 9.01 20.11
N GLY A 27 4.30 9.32 18.97
CA GLY A 27 4.86 10.22 17.95
C GLY A 27 5.87 9.60 16.98
N GLN A 28 6.33 8.37 17.23
CA GLN A 28 7.23 7.61 16.34
C GLN A 28 6.54 6.42 15.66
N THR A 29 5.23 6.26 15.89
CA THR A 29 4.42 5.22 15.26
C THR A 29 4.32 5.40 13.75
N LEU A 30 3.97 4.33 13.04
CA LEU A 30 3.78 4.40 11.60
C LEU A 30 2.66 5.39 11.25
N SER A 31 1.56 5.35 12.02
CA SER A 31 0.44 6.28 11.86
C SER A 31 0.82 7.73 12.14
N ALA A 32 1.63 8.00 13.17
CA ALA A 32 2.12 9.35 13.46
C ALA A 32 3.07 9.85 12.36
N GLY A 33 3.94 8.99 11.84
CA GLY A 33 4.80 9.29 10.71
C GLY A 33 3.99 9.63 9.45
N ALA A 34 2.96 8.84 9.15
CA ALA A 34 2.06 9.09 8.02
C ALA A 34 1.32 10.44 8.16
N ALA A 35 0.80 10.75 9.35
CA ALA A 35 0.18 12.03 9.63
C ALA A 35 1.15 13.21 9.45
N ARG A 36 2.39 13.08 9.94
CA ARG A 36 3.44 14.08 9.76
C ARG A 36 3.77 14.30 8.29
N TYR A 37 3.89 13.24 7.49
CA TYR A 37 4.14 13.36 6.04
C TYR A 37 2.97 14.04 5.33
N HIS A 38 1.74 13.72 5.71
CA HIS A 38 0.56 14.39 5.15
C HIS A 38 0.53 15.88 5.50
N GLN A 39 0.94 16.28 6.70
CA GLN A 39 1.05 17.70 7.05
C GLN A 39 2.19 18.41 6.31
N GLN A 40 3.36 17.78 6.19
CA GLN A 40 4.54 18.39 5.58
C GLN A 40 4.50 18.42 4.05
N ARG A 41 3.93 17.37 3.42
CA ARG A 41 3.88 17.19 1.97
C ARG A 41 2.52 16.61 1.54
N PRO A 42 1.42 17.34 1.77
CA PRO A 42 0.05 16.83 1.61
C PRO A 42 -0.22 16.27 0.22
N TRP A 43 0.21 16.96 -0.82
CA TRP A 43 -0.02 16.54 -2.20
C TRP A 43 0.75 15.27 -2.56
N LEU A 44 1.99 15.14 -2.09
CA LEU A 44 2.79 13.93 -2.32
C LEU A 44 2.18 12.73 -1.61
N THR A 45 1.84 12.87 -0.32
CA THR A 45 1.24 11.79 0.45
C THR A 45 -0.10 11.36 -0.12
N ARG A 46 -0.98 12.32 -0.45
CA ARG A 46 -2.27 12.03 -1.09
C ARG A 46 -2.08 11.36 -2.44
N GLY A 47 -1.14 11.84 -3.26
CA GLY A 47 -0.83 11.25 -4.56
C GLY A 47 -0.41 9.78 -4.43
N VAL A 48 0.50 9.46 -3.50
CA VAL A 48 0.94 8.08 -3.25
C VAL A 48 -0.22 7.20 -2.78
N VAL A 49 -1.02 7.67 -1.81
CA VAL A 49 -2.16 6.90 -1.29
C VAL A 49 -3.22 6.67 -2.38
N LEU A 50 -3.59 7.70 -3.12
CA LEU A 50 -4.57 7.61 -4.21
C LEU A 50 -4.08 6.68 -5.31
N TYR A 51 -2.80 6.76 -5.68
CA TYR A 51 -2.20 5.86 -6.66
C TYR A 51 -2.26 4.40 -6.19
N LEU A 52 -1.85 4.11 -4.96
CA LEU A 52 -1.88 2.74 -4.41
C LEU A 52 -3.32 2.22 -4.32
N ALA A 53 -4.27 3.05 -3.89
CA ALA A 53 -5.69 2.69 -3.86
C ALA A 53 -6.21 2.39 -5.28
N ALA A 54 -5.94 3.26 -6.25
CA ALA A 54 -6.33 3.08 -7.64
C ALA A 54 -5.71 1.82 -8.26
N HIS A 55 -4.44 1.54 -7.96
CA HIS A 55 -3.75 0.32 -8.38
C HIS A 55 -4.45 -0.94 -7.84
N LEU A 56 -4.71 -0.99 -6.53
CA LEU A 56 -5.36 -2.13 -5.88
C LEU A 56 -6.80 -2.34 -6.35
N LEU A 57 -7.51 -1.25 -6.65
CA LEU A 57 -8.89 -1.28 -7.17
C LEU A 57 -8.94 -1.57 -8.68
N GLY A 58 -7.81 -1.68 -9.36
CA GLY A 58 -7.75 -1.93 -10.80
C GLY A 58 -8.31 -0.78 -11.64
N VAL A 59 -8.32 0.45 -11.10
CA VAL A 59 -8.87 1.65 -11.78
C VAL A 59 -8.02 2.04 -12.98
N TRP A 60 -6.71 1.75 -12.93
CA TRP A 60 -5.80 2.11 -14.01
C TRP A 60 -5.72 1.00 -15.08
N PRO A 61 -5.88 1.32 -16.38
CA PRO A 61 -5.58 0.37 -17.44
C PRO A 61 -4.11 -0.07 -17.35
N SER A 62 -3.87 -1.34 -17.64
CA SER A 62 -2.60 -2.04 -17.34
C SER A 62 -1.35 -1.44 -17.98
N ARG A 63 -1.52 -0.59 -19.01
CA ARG A 63 -0.43 0.11 -19.70
C ARG A 63 0.01 1.39 -18.99
N GLY A 64 -0.80 1.96 -18.11
CA GLY A 64 -0.53 3.21 -17.39
C GLY A 64 -0.14 3.03 -15.92
N ASP A 65 0.01 1.79 -15.47
CA ASP A 65 0.26 1.45 -14.08
C ASP A 65 1.71 0.92 -13.91
N PRO A 66 2.62 1.74 -13.34
CA PRO A 66 4.00 1.36 -13.12
C PRO A 66 4.16 0.06 -12.31
N LEU A 67 3.30 -0.20 -11.32
CA LEU A 67 3.35 -1.44 -10.52
C LEU A 67 2.92 -2.66 -11.34
N ASN A 68 1.98 -2.48 -12.26
CA ASN A 68 1.64 -3.51 -13.24
C ASN A 68 2.80 -3.78 -14.21
N TYR A 69 3.64 -2.79 -14.54
CA TYR A 69 4.82 -3.02 -15.38
C TYR A 69 5.83 -3.96 -14.71
N LEU A 70 6.06 -3.77 -13.39
CA LEU A 70 6.95 -4.63 -12.60
C LEU A 70 6.44 -6.06 -12.46
N THR A 71 5.12 -6.27 -12.59
CA THR A 71 4.47 -7.58 -12.48
C THR A 71 3.99 -8.15 -13.80
N TYR A 72 4.24 -7.45 -14.91
CA TYR A 72 3.75 -7.80 -16.26
C TYR A 72 4.11 -9.23 -16.66
N TRP A 73 5.30 -9.70 -16.29
CA TRP A 73 5.81 -11.05 -16.55
C TRP A 73 4.98 -12.19 -15.92
N LYS A 74 4.18 -11.89 -14.89
CA LYS A 74 3.33 -12.88 -14.20
C LYS A 74 1.92 -12.95 -14.79
N ARG A 75 1.57 -12.09 -15.74
CA ARG A 75 0.25 -12.17 -16.39
C ARG A 75 0.23 -13.30 -17.42
N PRO A 76 -0.81 -14.15 -17.40
CA PRO A 76 -1.00 -15.11 -18.48
C PRO A 76 -1.11 -14.33 -19.80
N ARG A 77 -0.32 -14.73 -20.81
CA ARG A 77 -0.51 -14.23 -22.17
C ARG A 77 -1.90 -14.70 -22.65
N PRO A 78 -2.65 -13.87 -23.39
CA PRO A 78 -3.90 -14.30 -23.99
C PRO A 78 -3.69 -15.49 -24.93
#